data_AF-A0A699I8Z9-F1
#
_entry.id   AF-A0A699I8Z9-F1
#
_cell.length_a   1.000
_cell.length_b   1.000
_cell.length_c   1.000
_cell.angle_alpha   90.00
_cell.angle_beta   90.00
_cell.angle_gamma   90.00
#
_symmetry.space_group_name_H-M   'P 1'
#
loop_
_entity.id
_entity.type
_entity.pdbx_description
1 polymer ?
#
loop_
_entity_poly.entity_id
_entity_poly.type
_entity_poly.pdbx_seq_one_letter_code
_entity_poly.pdbx_strand_id
1 'polypeptide(L)' 'MGIDEWQDVSRKKRSNKTKEDDLIKISISVYVTNFPESSSAKDLFHACSKFGHVVDSFIPVKRSKE' A
#
# COMPACT_ATOMS: atom_id res chain seq x y z
N MET A 1 11.04 -1.06 -58.86
CA MET A 1 9.80 -0.66 -58.18
C MET A 1 9.53 -1.73 -57.14
N GLY A 2 10.10 -1.57 -55.93
CA GLY A 2 9.97 -2.51 -54.83
C GLY A 2 9.51 -1.70 -53.63
N ILE A 3 8.33 -2.03 -53.12
CA ILE A 3 7.67 -1.35 -52.02
C ILE A 3 8.55 -1.43 -50.77
N ASP A 4 8.78 -0.27 -50.16
CA ASP A 4 9.58 -0.07 -48.96
C ASP A 4 9.15 -1.03 -47.83
N GLU A 5 10.09 -1.90 -47.45
CA GLU A 5 9.99 -2.80 -46.30
C GLU A 5 10.10 -1.98 -45.01
N TRP A 6 9.00 -1.33 -44.62
CA TRP A 6 8.88 -0.70 -43.32
C TRP A 6 8.61 -1.76 -42.26
N GLN A 7 9.58 -1.97 -41.36
CA GLN A 7 9.37 -2.80 -40.17
C GLN A 7 8.64 -2.01 -39.07
N ASP A 8 7.63 -2.63 -38.47
CA ASP A 8 6.87 -2.08 -37.36
C ASP A 8 7.74 -2.01 -36.09
N VAL A 9 8.28 -0.83 -35.80
CA VAL A 9 9.03 -0.57 -34.57
C VAL A 9 8.04 -0.33 -33.43
N SER A 10 7.68 -1.40 -32.73
CA SER A 10 6.95 -1.31 -31.47
C SER A 10 7.75 -0.50 -30.44
N ARG A 11 7.40 0.78 -30.27
CA ARG A 11 7.94 1.61 -29.19
C ARG A 11 7.65 0.92 -27.88
N LYS A 12 8.70 0.53 -27.16
CA LYS A 12 8.60 -0.04 -25.80
C LYS A 12 7.75 0.91 -24.96
N LYS A 13 6.51 0.51 -24.71
CA LYS A 13 5.55 1.28 -23.91
C LYS A 13 6.16 1.43 -22.53
N ARG A 14 6.71 2.61 -22.23
CA ARG A 14 7.11 2.94 -20.87
C ARG A 14 5.83 2.90 -20.07
N SER A 15 5.69 1.85 -19.26
CA SER A 15 4.63 1.80 -18.26
C SER A 15 4.84 3.02 -17.37
N ASN A 16 3.93 3.99 -17.44
CA ASN A 16 3.93 5.12 -16.52
C ASN A 16 3.53 4.54 -15.17
N LYS A 17 4.53 4.15 -14.38
CA LYS A 17 4.34 3.70 -13.02
C LYS A 17 3.73 4.86 -12.24
N THR A 18 2.46 4.76 -11.89
CA THR A 18 1.79 5.87 -11.22
C THR A 18 2.17 5.87 -9.74
N LYS A 19 1.96 7.02 -9.07
CA LYS A 19 2.15 7.07 -7.63
C LYS A 19 1.21 6.09 -6.92
N GLU A 20 0.02 5.83 -7.46
CA GLU A 20 -0.86 4.79 -6.93
C GLU A 20 -0.26 3.39 -7.03
N ASP A 21 0.45 3.05 -8.11
CA ASP A 21 1.13 1.74 -8.22
C ASP A 21 2.24 1.56 -7.16
N ASP A 22 2.94 2.64 -6.83
CA ASP A 22 3.92 2.63 -5.74
C ASP A 22 3.22 2.55 -4.39
N LEU A 23 2.12 3.28 -4.18
CA LEU A 23 1.30 3.14 -2.98
C LEU A 23 0.81 1.70 -2.84
N ILE A 24 0.29 1.04 -3.87
CA ILE A 24 -0.16 -0.36 -3.80
C ILE A 24 0.99 -1.30 -3.38
N LYS A 25 2.23 -1.00 -3.77
CA LYS A 25 3.42 -1.78 -3.34
C LYS A 25 3.87 -1.49 -1.90
N ILE A 26 3.56 -0.31 -1.36
CA ILE A 26 3.99 0.15 -0.03
C ILE A 26 2.86 0.02 1.01
N SER A 27 1.60 0.02 0.59
CA SER A 27 0.41 0.05 1.43
C SER A 27 -0.09 -1.35 1.74
N ILE A 28 0.69 -2.08 2.55
CA ILE A 28 0.16 -3.24 3.25
C ILE A 28 -0.52 -2.73 4.52
N SER A 29 -1.83 -2.52 4.45
CA SER A 29 -2.66 -2.26 5.63
C SER A 29 -3.16 -3.57 6.22
N VAL A 30 -2.95 -3.78 7.52
CA VAL A 30 -3.45 -4.96 8.24
C VAL A 30 -4.58 -4.56 9.17
N TYR A 31 -5.63 -5.38 9.23
CA TYR A 31 -6.73 -5.20 10.16
C TYR A 31 -6.53 -6.11 11.36
N VAL A 32 -6.40 -5.51 12.55
CA VAL A 32 -6.14 -6.22 13.81
C VAL A 32 -7.40 -6.15 14.67
N THR A 33 -7.91 -7.30 15.10
CA THR A 33 -9.08 -7.42 16.00
C THR A 33 -8.74 -8.24 17.23
N ASN A 34 -9.67 -8.32 18.19
CA ASN A 34 -9.53 -9.14 19.40
C ASN A 34 -8.30 -8.79 20.26
N PHE A 35 -7.88 -7.52 20.24
CA PHE A 35 -6.84 -7.00 21.13
C PHE A 35 -7.47 -6.48 22.42
N PRO A 36 -6.72 -6.46 23.55
CA PRO A 36 -7.22 -5.93 24.82
C PRO A 36 -7.74 -4.50 24.67
N GLU A 37 -8.87 -4.15 25.29
CA GLU A 37 -9.47 -2.81 25.21
C GLU A 37 -8.55 -1.69 25.74
N SER A 38 -7.63 -2.05 26.64
CA SER A 38 -6.58 -1.16 27.16
C SER A 38 -5.44 -0.88 26.18
N SER A 39 -5.41 -1.56 25.02
CA SER A 39 -4.33 -1.39 24.05
C SER A 39 -4.47 -0.05 23.32
N SER A 40 -3.38 0.69 23.25
CA SER A 40 -3.32 1.92 22.47
C SER A 40 -2.81 1.67 21.05
N ALA A 41 -3.04 2.64 20.15
CA ALA A 41 -2.45 2.62 18.82
C ALA A 41 -0.92 2.50 18.89
N LYS A 42 -0.30 3.16 19.88
CA LYS A 42 1.14 3.07 20.12
C LYS A 42 1.58 1.65 20.44
N ASP A 43 0.81 0.89 21.22
CA ASP A 43 1.14 -0.50 21.54
C ASP A 43 1.07 -1.38 20.30
N LEU A 44 0.05 -1.18 19.45
CA LEU A 44 -0.06 -1.86 18.16
C LEU A 44 1.12 -1.52 17.23
N PHE A 45 1.50 -0.25 17.14
CA PHE A 45 2.67 0.18 16.36
C PHE A 45 3.93 -0.57 16.78
N HIS A 46 4.23 -0.61 18.08
CA HIS A 46 5.42 -1.28 18.61
C HIS A 46 5.36 -2.80 18.43
N ALA A 47 4.19 -3.41 18.61
CA ALA A 47 4.00 -4.84 18.39
C ALA A 47 4.19 -5.22 16.91
N CYS A 48 3.59 -4.46 15.98
CA CYS A 48 3.69 -4.69 14.55
C CYS A 48 5.09 -4.34 13.99
N SER A 49 5.79 -3.37 14.59
CA SER A 49 7.16 -2.98 14.19
C SER A 49 8.18 -4.12 14.35
N LYS A 50 7.87 -5.16 15.14
CA LYS A 50 8.71 -6.36 15.26
C LYS A 50 8.74 -7.19 13.97
N PHE A 51 7.70 -7.07 13.14
CA PHE A 51 7.55 -7.87 11.92
C PHE A 51 7.98 -7.12 10.65
N GLY A 52 8.28 -5.83 10.76
CA GLY A 52 8.70 -5.02 9.64
C GLY A 52 8.52 -3.53 9.89
N HIS A 53 8.71 -2.73 8.84
CA HIS A 53 8.53 -1.29 8.91
C HIS A 53 7.04 -0.92 8.91
N VAL A 54 6.55 -0.40 10.05
CA VAL A 54 5.19 0.12 10.18
C VAL A 54 5.22 1.63 9.96
N VAL A 55 4.32 2.12 9.11
CA VAL A 55 4.20 3.55 8.79
C VAL A 55 3.24 4.25 9.75
N ASP A 56 2.13 3.60 10.09
CA ASP A 56 1.10 4.15 10.96
C ASP A 56 0.28 3.04 11.65
N SER A 57 -0.37 3.39 12.76
CA SER A 57 -1.27 2.55 13.51
C SER A 57 -2.46 3.38 13.98
N PHE A 58 -3.68 2.91 13.74
CA PHE A 58 -4.88 3.64 14.07
C PHE A 58 -5.91 2.72 14.74
N ILE A 59 -6.45 3.16 15.89
CA ILE A 59 -7.60 2.52 16.53
C ILE A 59 -8.81 3.42 16.30
N PRO A 60 -9.83 2.98 15.53
CA PRO A 60 -11.07 3.72 15.42
C PRO A 60 -11.77 3.72 16.78
N VAL A 61 -11.69 4.83 17.51
CA VAL A 61 -12.48 5.02 18.73
C VAL A 61 -13.92 5.24 18.29
N LYS A 62 -14.76 4.22 18.48
CA LYS A 62 -16.20 4.37 18.34
C LYS A 62 -16.64 5.29 19.47
N ARG A 63 -16.83 6.60 19.20
CA ARG A 63 -17.55 7.47 20.13
C ARG A 63 -18.97 6.91 20.21
N SER A 64 -19.25 6.09 21.21
CA SER A 64 -20.62 5.92 21.68
C SER A 64 -21.08 7.31 22.08
N LYS A 65 -21.97 7.92 21.30
CA LYS A 65 -22.81 8.99 21.84
C LYS A 65 -23.57 8.34 22.98
N GLU A 66 -23.31 8.81 24.20
CA GLU A 66 -24.30 8.72 25.27
C GLU A 66 -25.62 9.35 24.83
#